data_AF-A0A925RBU7-F1
#
_entry.id   AF-A0A925RBU7-F1
#
_cell.length_a   1.000
_cell.length_b   1.000
_cell.length_c   1.000
_cell.angle_alpha   90.00
_cell.angle_beta   90.00
_cell.angle_gamma   90.00
#
_symmetry.space_group_name_H-M   'P 1'
#
loop_
_entity.id
_entity.type
_entity.pdbx_description
1 polymer ?
#
loop_
_entity_poly.entity_id
_entity_poly.type
_entity_poly.pdbx_seq_one_letter_code
_entity_poly.pdbx_strand_id
1 'polypeptide(L)'
;MSHDIYENPLITRYASREMATIWSAQKKHSTWRRLWIALAECQQKLGLKITDAQLSEMRANIDNIDFDAADRYERELRHDVMAHVHAWGDQCPNARPIVHLGATSCFVTDNSELIQIKESLILIRRRLVQVIDQLATFAAKYRNLPCLG
;
A
#
# COMPACT_ATOMS: atom_id res chain seq x y z
N MET A 1 -13.09 2.94 -22.73
CA MET A 1 -12.25 3.97 -22.08
C MET A 1 -12.50 5.27 -22.83
N SER A 2 -12.85 6.36 -22.12
CA SER A 2 -13.05 7.67 -22.78
C SER A 2 -11.69 8.14 -23.28
N HIS A 3 -11.62 8.58 -24.53
CA HIS A 3 -10.40 9.15 -25.12
C HIS A 3 -10.25 10.65 -24.83
N ASP A 4 -11.16 11.21 -24.03
CA ASP A 4 -11.23 12.64 -23.73
C ASP A 4 -10.46 13.02 -22.45
N ILE A 5 -9.97 12.02 -21.71
CA ILE A 5 -9.27 12.19 -20.44
C ILE A 5 -7.88 11.54 -20.54
N TYR A 6 -6.88 12.19 -19.94
CA TYR A 6 -5.53 11.65 -19.85
C TYR A 6 -5.51 10.27 -19.16
N GLU A 7 -4.83 9.32 -19.79
CA GLU A 7 -4.51 8.02 -19.22
C GLU A 7 -3.00 7.89 -19.02
N ASN A 8 -2.58 7.38 -17.87
CA ASN A 8 -1.16 7.13 -17.62
C ASN A 8 -0.73 5.82 -18.32
N PRO A 9 0.11 5.88 -19.37
CA PRO A 9 0.50 4.70 -20.14
C PRO A 9 1.36 3.73 -19.32
N LEU A 10 1.98 4.19 -18.23
CA LEU A 10 2.65 3.28 -17.29
C LEU A 10 1.64 2.29 -16.71
N ILE A 11 0.42 2.71 -16.41
CA ILE A 11 -0.59 1.84 -15.81
C ILE A 11 -1.36 1.05 -16.87
N THR A 12 -1.74 1.68 -17.99
CA THR A 12 -2.59 1.06 -19.00
C THR A 12 -1.84 0.14 -19.97
N ARG A 13 -0.51 0.30 -20.11
CA ARG A 13 0.27 -0.41 -21.15
C ARG A 13 1.58 -1.04 -20.67
N TYR A 14 2.38 -0.33 -19.88
CA TYR A 14 3.80 -0.71 -19.69
C TYR A 14 4.09 -1.48 -18.40
N ALA A 15 3.54 -1.04 -17.26
CA ALA A 15 3.84 -1.66 -15.99
C ALA A 15 3.14 -3.02 -15.87
N SER A 16 3.86 -3.98 -15.30
CA SER A 16 3.26 -5.25 -14.90
C SER A 16 2.16 -5.03 -13.87
N ARG A 17 1.12 -5.87 -13.89
CA ARG A 17 0.05 -5.89 -12.89
C ARG A 17 0.55 -5.93 -11.45
N GLU A 18 1.63 -6.68 -11.17
CA GLU A 18 2.25 -6.75 -9.84
C GLU A 18 2.70 -5.37 -9.34
N MET A 19 3.47 -4.63 -10.14
CA MET A 19 3.93 -3.29 -9.80
C MET A 19 2.75 -2.31 -9.65
N ALA A 20 1.79 -2.34 -10.58
CA ALA A 20 0.60 -1.49 -10.49
C ALA A 20 -0.24 -1.79 -9.22
N THR A 21 -0.27 -3.05 -8.78
CA THR A 21 -0.99 -3.46 -7.56
C THR A 21 -0.33 -2.92 -6.30
N ILE A 22 1.02 -2.90 -6.23
CA ILE A 22 1.77 -2.32 -5.10
C ILE A 22 1.36 -0.87 -4.86
N TRP A 23 1.17 -0.10 -5.93
CA TRP A 23 0.83 1.33 -5.88
C TRP A 23 -0.68 1.61 -5.98
N SER A 24 -1.53 0.59 -5.91
CA SER A 24 -2.98 0.76 -5.97
C SER A 24 -3.56 1.39 -4.70
N ALA A 25 -4.69 2.09 -4.83
CA ALA A 25 -5.43 2.63 -3.68
C ALA A 25 -5.81 1.53 -2.67
N GLN A 26 -6.28 0.38 -3.15
CA GLN A 26 -6.59 -0.77 -2.30
C GLN A 26 -5.38 -1.21 -1.45
N LYS A 27 -4.18 -1.30 -2.06
CA LYS A 27 -2.95 -1.66 -1.33
C LYS A 27 -2.54 -0.56 -0.36
N LYS A 28 -2.58 0.72 -0.76
CA LYS A 28 -2.28 1.88 0.11
C LYS A 28 -3.15 1.87 1.37
N HIS A 29 -4.47 1.90 1.20
CA HIS A 29 -5.40 2.09 2.32
C HIS A 29 -5.58 0.83 3.18
N SER A 30 -5.44 -0.37 2.62
CA SER A 30 -5.36 -1.59 3.45
C SER A 30 -4.05 -1.63 4.25
N THR A 31 -2.95 -1.07 3.74
CA THR A 31 -1.69 -0.92 4.50
C THR A 31 -1.85 0.09 5.64
N TRP A 32 -2.59 1.19 5.44
CA TRP A 32 -2.94 2.13 6.52
C TRP A 32 -3.67 1.42 7.66
N ARG A 33 -4.67 0.60 7.33
CA ARG A 33 -5.42 -0.21 8.31
C ARG A 33 -4.52 -1.19 9.07
N ARG A 34 -3.59 -1.87 8.37
CA ARG A 34 -2.58 -2.73 9.01
C ARG A 34 -1.67 -1.96 9.97
N LEU A 35 -1.25 -0.74 9.59
CA LEU A 35 -0.45 0.13 10.46
C LEU A 35 -1.23 0.59 11.70
N TRP A 36 -2.49 0.98 11.56
CA TRP A 36 -3.34 1.32 12.70
C TRP A 36 -3.59 0.14 13.64
N ILE A 37 -3.72 -1.08 13.10
CA ILE A 37 -3.80 -2.30 13.93
C ILE A 37 -2.49 -2.50 14.69
N ALA A 38 -1.34 -2.40 14.01
CA ALA A 38 -0.04 -2.54 14.67
C ALA A 38 0.17 -1.47 15.76
N LEU A 39 -0.29 -0.24 15.53
CA LEU A 39 -0.30 0.81 16.54
C LEU A 39 -1.14 0.42 17.76
N ALA A 40 -2.39 0.03 17.53
CA ALA A 40 -3.33 -0.33 18.59
C ALA A 40 -2.85 -1.56 19.39
N GLU A 41 -2.28 -2.57 18.72
CA GLU A 41 -1.66 -3.74 19.36
C GLU A 41 -0.47 -3.36 20.25
N CYS A 42 0.42 -2.48 19.77
CA CYS A 42 1.54 -2.00 20.56
C CYS A 42 1.07 -1.17 21.76
N GLN A 43 0.09 -0.30 21.56
CA GLN A 43 -0.51 0.51 22.62
C GLN A 43 -1.20 -0.34 23.69
N GLN A 44 -1.91 -1.39 23.30
CA GLN A 44 -2.49 -2.37 24.22
C GLN A 44 -1.40 -3.05 25.06
N LYS A 45 -0.32 -3.51 24.44
CA LYS A 45 0.82 -4.14 25.13
C LYS A 45 1.51 -3.18 26.11
N LEU A 46 1.47 -1.88 25.84
CA LEU A 46 2.02 -0.82 26.70
C LEU A 46 1.03 -0.36 27.79
N GLY A 47 -0.16 -0.97 27.89
CA GLY A 47 -1.11 -0.74 28.98
C GLY A 47 -2.20 0.31 28.69
N LEU A 48 -2.33 0.78 27.46
CA LEU A 48 -3.51 1.59 27.08
C LEU A 48 -4.76 0.73 27.05
N LYS A 49 -5.91 1.34 27.38
CA LYS A 49 -7.22 0.67 27.46
C LYS A 49 -7.77 0.35 26.06
N ILE A 50 -7.20 -0.67 25.43
CA ILE A 50 -7.59 -1.20 24.13
C ILE A 50 -7.99 -2.66 24.32
N THR A 51 -9.18 -3.05 23.86
CA THR A 51 -9.71 -4.41 24.06
C THR A 51 -9.42 -5.32 22.87
N ASP A 52 -9.35 -6.63 23.11
CA ASP A 52 -9.20 -7.62 22.04
C ASP A 52 -10.39 -7.61 21.07
N ALA A 53 -11.58 -7.23 21.55
CA ALA A 53 -12.76 -7.07 20.71
C ALA A 53 -12.58 -5.93 19.70
N GLN A 54 -12.03 -4.77 20.12
CA GLN A 54 -11.71 -3.67 19.21
C GLN A 54 -10.68 -4.09 18.17
N LEU A 55 -9.61 -4.77 18.58
CA LEU A 55 -8.58 -5.24 17.65
C LEU A 55 -9.13 -6.30 16.68
N SER A 56 -10.03 -7.18 17.13
CA SER A 56 -10.66 -8.19 16.28
C SER A 56 -11.58 -7.56 15.23
N GLU A 57 -12.36 -6.54 15.62
CA GLU A 57 -13.20 -5.76 14.70
C GLU A 57 -12.36 -5.04 13.63
N MET A 58 -11.23 -4.43 14.03
CA MET A 58 -10.30 -3.80 13.08
C MET A 58 -9.75 -4.83 12.09
N ARG A 59 -9.31 -6.02 12.56
CA ARG A 59 -8.75 -7.08 11.69
C ARG A 59 -9.77 -7.63 10.69
N ALA A 60 -11.03 -7.78 11.11
CA ALA A 60 -12.11 -8.25 10.24
C ALA A 60 -12.36 -7.31 9.05
N ASN A 61 -12.02 -6.02 9.19
CA ASN A 61 -12.28 -4.98 8.20
C ASN A 61 -11.00 -4.43 7.54
N ILE A 62 -9.90 -5.18 7.44
CA ILE A 62 -8.66 -4.66 6.82
C ILE A 62 -8.86 -4.37 5.32
N ASP A 63 -9.41 -5.32 4.58
CA ASP A 63 -9.51 -5.22 3.11
C ASP A 63 -10.88 -4.72 2.63
N ASN A 64 -11.85 -4.57 3.54
CA ASN A 64 -13.20 -4.06 3.27
C ASN A 64 -13.24 -2.52 3.25
N ILE A 65 -12.66 -1.89 2.24
CA ILE A 65 -12.52 -0.42 2.18
C ILE A 65 -13.74 0.20 1.48
N ASP A 66 -14.48 1.03 2.21
CA ASP A 66 -15.55 1.86 1.65
C ASP A 66 -14.94 3.17 1.10
N PHE A 67 -14.62 3.16 -0.20
CA PHE A 67 -14.05 4.32 -0.89
C PHE A 67 -15.08 5.46 -1.04
N ASP A 68 -16.36 5.15 -1.21
CA ASP A 68 -17.40 6.17 -1.34
C ASP A 68 -17.57 6.95 -0.03
N ALA A 69 -17.49 6.27 1.12
CA ALA A 69 -17.47 6.91 2.43
C ALA A 69 -16.21 7.76 2.63
N ALA A 70 -15.03 7.25 2.23
CA ALA A 70 -13.79 8.02 2.30
C ALA A 70 -13.87 9.30 1.44
N ASP A 71 -14.34 9.22 0.20
CA ASP A 71 -14.50 10.37 -0.70
C ASP A 71 -15.53 11.39 -0.18
N ARG A 72 -16.60 10.93 0.49
CA ARG A 72 -17.55 11.80 1.18
C ARG A 72 -16.87 12.55 2.31
N TYR A 73 -16.19 11.85 3.21
CA TYR A 73 -15.50 12.49 4.33
C TYR A 73 -14.36 13.38 3.87
N GLU A 74 -13.64 13.06 2.80
CA GLU A 74 -12.56 13.90 2.30
C GLU A 74 -13.09 15.23 1.76
N ARG A 75 -14.25 15.24 1.10
CA ARG A 75 -14.92 16.48 0.68
C ARG A 75 -15.34 17.36 1.85
N GLU A 76 -15.74 16.77 2.97
CA GLU A 76 -16.15 17.48 4.19
C GLU A 76 -14.95 17.98 4.99
N LEU A 77 -14.00 17.09 5.27
CA LEU A 77 -12.86 17.32 6.16
C LEU A 77 -11.66 17.98 5.47
N ARG A 78 -11.61 17.90 4.13
CA ARG A 78 -10.47 18.35 3.30
C ARG A 78 -9.14 17.71 3.71
N HIS A 79 -9.21 16.47 4.21
CA HIS A 79 -8.06 15.73 4.70
C HIS A 79 -8.27 14.21 4.51
N ASP A 80 -7.45 13.58 3.67
CA ASP A 80 -7.53 12.17 3.27
C ASP A 80 -7.35 11.18 4.44
N VAL A 81 -6.32 11.35 5.28
CA VAL A 81 -6.10 10.48 6.44
C VAL A 81 -7.29 10.52 7.38
N MET A 82 -7.77 11.72 7.73
CA MET A 82 -8.94 11.84 8.59
C MET A 82 -10.19 11.27 7.94
N ALA A 83 -10.37 11.43 6.63
CA ALA A 83 -11.46 10.80 5.91
C ALA A 83 -11.45 9.28 6.03
N HIS A 84 -10.28 8.65 5.89
CA HIS A 84 -10.12 7.21 6.09
C HIS A 84 -10.27 6.77 7.56
N VAL A 85 -9.88 7.60 8.54
CA VAL A 85 -10.13 7.35 9.96
C VAL A 85 -11.63 7.32 10.24
N HIS A 86 -12.38 8.29 9.72
CA HIS A 86 -13.83 8.36 9.88
C HIS A 86 -14.56 7.22 9.15
N ALA A 87 -14.25 7.02 7.86
CA ALA A 87 -14.85 5.96 7.06
C ALA A 87 -14.61 4.56 7.67
N TRP A 88 -13.40 4.29 8.17
CA TRP A 88 -13.13 3.02 8.82
C TRP A 88 -13.73 2.92 10.22
N GLY A 89 -13.82 4.03 10.94
CA GLY A 89 -14.52 4.12 12.22
C GLY A 89 -16.03 3.88 12.12
N ASP A 90 -16.66 4.13 10.96
CA ASP A 90 -18.05 3.73 10.69
C ASP A 90 -18.18 2.20 10.57
N GLN A 91 -17.18 1.54 9.97
CA GLN A 91 -17.13 0.07 9.83
C GLN A 91 -16.67 -0.64 11.11
N CYS A 92 -15.98 0.08 11.99
CA CYS A 92 -15.45 -0.43 13.26
C CYS A 92 -15.93 0.45 14.44
N PRO A 93 -17.24 0.44 14.76
CA PRO A 93 -17.81 1.36 15.76
C PRO A 93 -17.22 1.17 17.17
N ASN A 94 -16.83 -0.05 17.55
CA ASN A 94 -16.22 -0.30 18.85
C ASN A 94 -14.78 0.22 18.89
N ALA A 95 -14.04 0.09 17.79
CA ALA A 95 -12.66 0.55 17.66
C ALA A 95 -12.52 2.04 17.30
N ARG A 96 -13.59 2.71 16.86
CA ARG A 96 -13.58 4.12 16.43
C ARG A 96 -12.80 5.06 17.38
N PRO A 97 -12.95 5.01 18.72
CA PRO A 97 -12.27 5.93 19.62
C PRO A 97 -10.75 5.72 19.70
N ILE A 98 -10.24 4.57 19.25
CA ILE A 98 -8.82 4.21 19.35
C ILE A 98 -8.11 4.24 17.99
N VAL A 99 -8.84 4.42 16.88
CA VAL A 99 -8.23 4.55 15.56
C VAL A 99 -7.33 5.80 15.57
N HIS A 100 -6.08 5.63 15.13
CA HIS A 100 -5.09 6.71 15.02
C HIS A 100 -4.69 7.38 16.36
N LEU A 101 -4.98 6.76 17.51
CA LEU A 101 -4.72 7.32 18.83
C LEU A 101 -3.26 7.77 19.00
N GLY A 102 -3.04 9.07 19.20
CA GLY A 102 -1.71 9.64 19.47
C GLY A 102 -0.77 9.70 18.26
N ALA A 103 -1.22 9.33 17.07
CA ALA A 103 -0.45 9.40 15.84
C ALA A 103 -0.76 10.69 15.05
N THR A 104 0.10 11.00 14.08
CA THR A 104 -0.12 12.04 13.05
C THR A 104 -0.22 11.39 11.67
N SER A 105 -0.67 12.12 10.66
CA SER A 105 -0.85 11.63 9.28
C SER A 105 0.38 10.87 8.73
N CYS A 106 1.59 11.36 9.01
CA CYS A 106 2.86 10.73 8.62
C CYS A 106 3.04 9.30 9.16
N PHE A 107 2.37 8.94 10.27
CA PHE A 107 2.40 7.56 10.75
C PHE A 107 1.88 6.58 9.70
N VAL A 108 0.82 6.92 8.95
CA VAL A 108 0.28 6.03 7.92
C VAL A 108 0.76 6.36 6.52
N THR A 109 0.96 7.63 6.16
CA THR A 109 1.41 7.99 4.81
C THR A 109 2.83 7.48 4.57
N ASP A 110 3.79 7.92 5.38
CA ASP A 110 5.21 7.72 5.13
C ASP A 110 5.60 6.25 5.35
N ASN A 111 5.10 5.61 6.42
CA ASN A 111 5.37 4.20 6.64
C ASN A 111 4.77 3.30 5.54
N SER A 112 3.60 3.65 5.00
CA SER A 112 3.01 2.88 3.90
C SER A 112 3.80 3.06 2.61
N GLU A 113 4.23 4.29 2.29
CA GLU A 113 5.08 4.53 1.13
C GLU A 113 6.43 3.80 1.26
N LEU A 114 7.05 3.81 2.44
CA LEU A 114 8.28 3.04 2.69
C LEU A 114 8.07 1.54 2.44
N ILE A 115 6.93 0.99 2.85
CA ILE A 115 6.55 -0.40 2.56
C ILE A 115 6.38 -0.62 1.05
N GLN A 116 5.66 0.25 0.35
CA GLN A 116 5.44 0.16 -1.10
C GLN A 116 6.75 0.29 -1.89
N ILE A 117 7.65 1.19 -1.49
CA ILE A 117 8.98 1.37 -2.07
C ILE A 117 9.79 0.08 -1.87
N LYS A 118 9.82 -0.47 -0.66
CA LYS A 118 10.52 -1.73 -0.37
C LYS A 118 9.99 -2.88 -1.23
N GLU A 119 8.68 -3.06 -1.30
CA GLU A 119 8.05 -4.09 -2.14
C GLU A 119 8.42 -3.90 -3.62
N SER A 120 8.42 -2.66 -4.11
CA SER A 120 8.80 -2.30 -5.48
C SER A 120 10.27 -2.65 -5.77
N LEU A 121 11.18 -2.32 -4.85
CA LEU A 121 12.61 -2.63 -4.98
C LEU A 121 12.88 -4.13 -4.99
N ILE A 122 12.16 -4.91 -4.16
CA ILE A 122 12.24 -6.37 -4.16
C ILE A 122 11.81 -6.93 -5.53
N LEU A 123 10.70 -6.40 -6.09
CA LEU A 123 10.21 -6.81 -7.39
C LEU A 123 11.20 -6.49 -8.52
N ILE A 124 11.75 -5.27 -8.52
CA ILE A 124 12.75 -4.83 -9.51
C ILE A 124 14.00 -5.69 -9.40
N ARG A 125 14.52 -5.91 -8.19
CA ARG A 125 15.71 -6.74 -7.95
C ARG A 125 15.55 -8.14 -8.54
N ARG A 126 14.40 -8.79 -8.31
CA ARG A 126 14.11 -10.13 -8.84
C ARG A 126 14.24 -10.17 -10.37
N ARG A 127 13.67 -9.18 -11.05
CA ARG A 127 13.71 -9.09 -12.53
C ARG A 127 15.09 -8.74 -13.05
N LEU A 128 15.80 -7.82 -12.36
CA LEU A 128 17.14 -7.41 -12.75
C LEU A 128 18.12 -8.60 -12.70
N VAL A 129 18.04 -9.43 -11.66
CA VAL A 129 18.87 -10.65 -11.56
C VAL A 129 18.61 -11.59 -12.74
N GLN A 130 17.36 -11.77 -13.16
CA GLN A 130 17.02 -12.60 -14.32
C GLN A 130 17.61 -12.03 -15.63
N VAL A 131 17.52 -10.72 -15.84
CA VAL A 131 18.11 -10.08 -17.02
C VAL A 131 19.63 -10.26 -17.05
N ILE A 132 20.29 -10.04 -15.91
CA ILE A 132 21.74 -10.24 -15.79
C ILE A 132 22.12 -11.68 -16.13
N ASP A 133 21.40 -12.65 -15.58
CA ASP A 133 21.64 -14.09 -15.83
C ASP A 133 21.48 -14.46 -17.30
N GLN A 134 20.42 -13.97 -17.97
CA GLN A 134 20.19 -14.23 -19.38
C GLN A 134 21.27 -13.60 -20.26
N LEU A 135 21.68 -12.36 -19.97
CA LEU A 135 22.76 -11.70 -20.70
C LEU A 135 24.12 -12.37 -20.45
N ALA A 136 24.41 -12.78 -19.22
CA ALA A 136 25.62 -13.51 -18.88
C ALA A 136 25.69 -14.86 -19.61
N THR A 137 24.57 -15.58 -19.66
CA THR A 137 24.44 -16.84 -20.40
C THR A 137 24.65 -16.63 -21.90
N PHE A 138 24.05 -15.59 -22.48
CA PHE A 138 24.25 -15.22 -23.88
C PHE A 138 25.72 -14.89 -24.17
N ALA A 139 26.34 -14.05 -23.34
CA ALA A 139 27.74 -13.67 -23.47
C ALA A 139 28.68 -14.89 -23.37
N ALA A 140 28.44 -15.80 -22.42
CA ALA A 140 29.23 -17.01 -22.27
C ALA A 140 29.12 -17.93 -23.50
N LYS A 141 27.92 -18.08 -24.07
CA LYS A 141 27.67 -18.89 -25.28
C LYS A 141 28.41 -18.34 -26.50
N TYR A 142 28.40 -17.02 -26.70
CA TYR A 142 28.97 -16.37 -27.88
C TYR A 142 30.35 -15.76 -27.66
N ARG A 143 31.02 -16.08 -26.55
CA ARG A 143 32.30 -15.47 -26.14
C ARG A 143 33.43 -15.52 -27.19
N ASN A 144 33.38 -16.49 -28.09
CA ASN A 144 34.40 -16.70 -29.13
C ASN A 144 33.85 -16.46 -30.54
N LEU A 145 32.61 -16.02 -30.69
CA LEU A 145 32.03 -15.71 -31.99
C LEU A 145 32.58 -14.35 -32.45
N PRO A 146 33.38 -14.27 -33.53
CA PRO A 146 33.88 -12.99 -34.00
C PRO A 146 32.74 -12.10 -34.49
N CYS A 147 32.83 -10.80 -34.23
CA CYS A 147 31.95 -9.79 -34.80
C CYS A 147 32.77 -8.56 -35.20
N LEU A 148 32.26 -7.77 -36.14
CA LEU A 148 32.83 -6.46 -36.44
C LEU A 148 32.67 -5.56 -35.21
N GLY A 149 33.75 -4.89 -34.80
CA GLY A 149 33.76 -3.94 -33.67
C GLY A 149 33.19 -2.58 -34.03
#